data_AF-A0AAF0X3H7-F1
#
_entry.id   AF-A0AAF0X3H7-F1
#
_cell.length_a   1.000
_cell.length_b   1.000
_cell.length_c   1.000
_cell.angle_alpha   90.00
_cell.angle_beta   90.00
_cell.angle_gamma   90.00
#
_symmetry.space_group_name_H-M   'P 1'
#
loop_
_entity.id
_entity.type
_entity.pdbx_description
1 polymer ?
#
loop_
_entity_poly.entity_id
_entity_poly.type
_entity_poly.pdbx_seq_one_letter_code
_entity_poly.pdbx_strand_id
1 'polypeptide(L)'
;MDGHSDSESEFDTIRALQEEYVSLGSPESICPKCNARLWKEERTNKKVTKGSPIFSICCKKGDVSLPPTPPTPDYLLELYTNKETAANFQRSIRLYNAMFAFTSTGGNVDHSINNGRGPYVYRLNGQNHHVFGQLIPDDGQPPKYCQLYIYDTTNEVNNRLRWVNVEDQKTVDKNVIEGLISMLDETNELVEKFRMARDRFEQADFIDLKVELKVCRSQSGRENHISSSDEVAGIMVGNSDNTTPDRDIIVEQKFGGLKRISYINPKLMALQYPLLFPNGEDGYHDRIPFQSADKNAPKDSDMISMKDYYAYRFQVRANEGML
;
A
#
# COMPACT_ATOMS: atom_id res chain seq x y z
N MET A 1 -66.95 -3.73 -20.55
CA MET A 1 -66.17 -2.63 -19.97
C MET A 1 -65.27 -3.22 -18.90
N ASP A 2 -64.26 -3.90 -19.40
CA ASP A 2 -62.85 -3.86 -19.02
C ASP A 2 -62.53 -3.71 -17.52
N GLY A 3 -62.26 -4.87 -16.92
CA GLY A 3 -61.47 -5.00 -15.69
C GLY A 3 -59.97 -4.97 -16.01
N HIS A 4 -59.24 -4.33 -15.10
CA HIS A 4 -57.78 -4.34 -14.95
C HIS A 4 -57.21 -5.72 -14.57
N SER A 5 -55.87 -5.79 -14.58
CA SER A 5 -54.92 -6.76 -13.99
C SER A 5 -54.40 -7.83 -14.94
N ASP A 6 -53.11 -8.15 -15.01
CA ASP A 6 -51.92 -7.61 -14.35
C ASP A 6 -50.68 -8.09 -15.11
N SER A 7 -49.63 -7.28 -15.01
CA SER A 7 -48.29 -7.44 -15.57
C SER A 7 -47.47 -8.53 -14.86
N GLU A 8 -47.89 -9.79 -14.96
CA GLU A 8 -47.20 -10.95 -14.36
C GLU A 8 -46.09 -11.57 -15.23
N SER A 9 -45.69 -10.99 -16.37
CA SER A 9 -44.78 -11.69 -17.30
C SER A 9 -43.29 -11.29 -17.29
N GLU A 10 -42.88 -10.21 -16.63
CA GLU A 10 -41.45 -9.79 -16.63
C GLU A 10 -40.65 -10.25 -15.40
N PHE A 11 -41.28 -10.44 -14.24
CA PHE A 11 -40.59 -10.88 -13.01
C PHE A 11 -40.21 -12.37 -13.01
N ASP A 12 -41.01 -13.21 -13.66
CA ASP A 12 -40.72 -14.65 -13.77
C ASP A 12 -39.57 -14.96 -14.73
N THR A 13 -39.27 -14.06 -15.68
CA THR A 13 -38.14 -14.23 -16.61
C THR A 13 -36.79 -13.96 -15.93
N ILE A 14 -36.73 -13.08 -14.93
CA ILE A 14 -35.51 -12.81 -14.14
C ILE A 14 -35.17 -13.99 -13.22
N ARG A 15 -36.19 -14.74 -12.76
CA ARG A 15 -36.02 -15.89 -11.88
C ARG A 15 -35.39 -17.12 -12.56
N ALA A 16 -35.31 -17.12 -13.90
CA ALA A 16 -34.78 -18.22 -14.71
C ALA A 16 -33.30 -18.06 -15.14
N LEU A 17 -32.62 -16.99 -14.72
CA LEU A 17 -31.17 -16.79 -14.95
C LEU A 17 -30.33 -17.12 -13.71
N GLN A 18 -30.66 -18.21 -13.00
CA GLN A 18 -29.62 -18.91 -12.25
C GLN A 18 -28.85 -19.77 -13.25
N GLU A 19 -28.00 -19.12 -14.06
CA GLU A 19 -26.83 -19.80 -14.60
C GLU A 19 -26.11 -20.41 -13.39
N GLU A 20 -26.06 -21.75 -13.34
CA GLU A 20 -25.30 -22.49 -12.34
C GLU A 20 -23.92 -21.85 -12.22
N TYR A 21 -23.61 -21.30 -11.05
CA TYR A 21 -22.31 -20.68 -10.83
C TYR A 21 -21.26 -21.78 -11.01
N VAL A 22 -20.51 -21.74 -12.11
CA VAL A 22 -19.45 -22.72 -12.37
C VAL A 22 -18.35 -22.48 -11.35
N SER A 23 -18.34 -23.31 -10.31
CA SER A 23 -17.30 -23.30 -9.28
C SER A 23 -16.14 -24.18 -9.73
N LEU A 24 -14.93 -23.61 -9.71
CA LEU A 24 -13.68 -24.36 -9.89
C LEU A 24 -13.22 -25.05 -8.58
N GLY A 25 -14.04 -24.99 -7.52
CA GLY A 25 -13.67 -25.44 -6.19
C GLY A 25 -12.65 -24.53 -5.52
N SER A 26 -12.01 -25.03 -4.46
CA SER A 26 -10.92 -24.33 -3.77
C SER A 26 -9.61 -24.39 -4.57
N PRO A 27 -8.72 -23.39 -4.45
CA PRO A 27 -7.40 -23.42 -5.08
C PRO A 27 -6.48 -24.44 -4.37
N GLU A 28 -6.63 -25.71 -4.72
CA GLU A 28 -5.89 -26.84 -4.12
C GLU A 28 -4.55 -27.12 -4.81
N SER A 29 -4.32 -26.58 -6.00
CA SER A 29 -3.06 -26.83 -6.72
C SER A 29 -1.94 -25.95 -6.18
N ILE A 30 -0.78 -26.55 -5.93
CA ILE A 30 0.39 -25.81 -5.45
C ILE A 30 1.39 -25.66 -6.59
N CYS A 31 1.86 -24.43 -6.82
CA CYS A 31 2.92 -24.16 -7.77
C CYS A 31 4.25 -24.79 -7.30
N PRO A 32 4.88 -25.68 -8.08
CA PRO A 32 6.11 -26.36 -7.66
C PRO A 32 7.34 -25.46 -7.59
N LYS A 33 7.23 -24.20 -8.04
CA LYS A 33 8.34 -23.24 -8.10
C LYS A 33 8.31 -22.19 -7.00
N CYS A 34 7.13 -21.76 -6.58
CA CYS A 34 6.98 -20.68 -5.58
C CYS A 34 5.94 -20.98 -4.49
N ASN A 35 5.39 -22.20 -4.46
CA ASN A 35 4.41 -22.67 -3.47
C ASN A 35 3.09 -21.88 -3.38
N ALA A 36 2.79 -21.04 -4.39
CA ALA A 36 1.51 -20.38 -4.54
C ALA A 36 0.36 -21.40 -4.69
N ARG A 37 -0.74 -21.18 -3.97
CA ARG A 37 -2.01 -21.90 -4.11
C ARG A 37 -2.80 -21.32 -5.27
N LEU A 38 -3.21 -22.18 -6.20
CA LEU A 38 -3.82 -21.84 -7.49
C LEU A 38 -4.91 -22.84 -7.84
N TRP A 39 -5.79 -22.48 -8.77
CA TRP A 39 -6.70 -23.43 -9.40
C TRP A 39 -5.98 -24.24 -10.46
N LYS A 40 -6.37 -25.51 -10.62
CA LYS A 40 -5.75 -26.41 -11.60
C LYS A 40 -5.88 -25.86 -13.02
N GLU A 41 -6.97 -25.15 -13.30
CA GLU A 41 -7.32 -24.55 -14.59
C GLU A 41 -6.43 -23.36 -14.97
N GLU A 42 -5.72 -22.77 -14.00
CA GLU A 42 -4.75 -21.69 -14.20
C GLU A 42 -3.40 -22.21 -14.72
N ARG A 43 -3.23 -23.54 -14.81
CA ARG A 43 -2.02 -24.13 -15.38
C ARG A 43 -1.90 -23.79 -16.87
N THR A 44 -0.69 -23.51 -17.28
CA THR A 44 -0.35 -23.23 -18.68
C THR A 44 -0.30 -24.51 -19.53
N ASN A 45 0.07 -25.64 -18.93
CA ASN A 45 0.17 -26.93 -19.60
C ASN A 45 -1.16 -27.69 -19.64
N LYS A 46 -2.24 -27.05 -20.13
CA LYS A 46 -3.61 -27.60 -20.13
C LYS A 46 -3.74 -28.96 -20.84
N LYS A 47 -2.90 -29.20 -21.86
CA LYS A 47 -2.88 -30.44 -22.66
C LYS A 47 -2.22 -31.62 -21.95
N VAL A 48 -1.46 -31.38 -20.87
CA VAL A 48 -0.74 -32.44 -20.13
C VAL A 48 -1.70 -33.06 -19.11
N THR A 49 -1.97 -34.36 -19.23
CA THR A 49 -2.92 -35.07 -18.34
C THR A 49 -2.25 -35.81 -17.19
N LYS A 50 -1.00 -36.28 -17.37
CA LYS A 50 -0.25 -37.09 -16.39
C LYS A 50 1.03 -36.43 -15.85
N GLY A 51 1.18 -35.13 -16.00
CA GLY A 51 2.37 -34.37 -15.57
C GLY A 51 2.05 -33.29 -14.55
N SER A 52 3.08 -32.83 -13.83
CA SER A 52 2.95 -31.76 -12.84
C SER A 52 2.41 -30.47 -13.47
N PRO A 53 1.51 -29.74 -12.79
CA PRO A 53 0.98 -28.49 -13.32
C PRO A 53 2.08 -27.42 -13.38
N ILE A 54 2.10 -26.66 -14.47
CA ILE A 54 3.04 -25.56 -14.69
C ILE A 54 2.27 -24.24 -14.66
N PHE A 55 2.63 -23.36 -13.75
CA PHE A 55 1.98 -22.05 -13.59
C PHE A 55 2.94 -20.92 -13.99
N SER A 56 2.41 -19.95 -14.75
CA SER A 56 3.13 -18.72 -15.07
C SER A 56 2.59 -17.51 -14.31
N ILE A 57 1.33 -17.53 -13.87
CA ILE A 57 0.66 -16.38 -13.26
C ILE A 57 1.30 -15.93 -11.93
N CYS A 58 1.85 -16.86 -11.16
CA CYS A 58 2.41 -16.57 -9.83
C CYS A 58 3.89 -16.14 -9.84
N CYS A 59 4.73 -16.82 -10.62
CA CYS A 59 6.19 -16.63 -10.56
C CYS A 59 6.86 -16.73 -11.93
N LYS A 60 6.06 -16.64 -13.01
CA LYS A 60 6.56 -16.76 -14.39
C LYS A 60 7.39 -18.04 -14.59
N LYS A 61 6.89 -19.17 -14.05
CA LYS A 61 7.55 -20.50 -14.05
C LYS A 61 8.84 -20.58 -13.20
N GLY A 62 8.95 -19.73 -12.17
CA GLY A 62 10.07 -19.69 -11.22
C GLY A 62 11.11 -18.62 -11.55
N ASP A 63 10.87 -17.82 -12.59
CA ASP A 63 11.78 -16.75 -13.01
C ASP A 63 11.62 -15.49 -12.15
N VAL A 64 10.46 -15.31 -11.52
CA VAL A 64 10.23 -14.28 -10.49
C VAL A 64 10.36 -14.92 -9.12
N SER A 65 11.26 -14.40 -8.31
CA SER A 65 11.49 -14.83 -6.93
C SER A 65 11.76 -13.59 -6.09
N LEU A 66 10.91 -13.39 -5.09
CA LEU A 66 10.98 -12.25 -4.17
C LEU A 66 11.21 -12.77 -2.75
N PRO A 67 11.86 -11.99 -1.87
CA PRO A 67 12.01 -12.34 -0.46
C PRO A 67 10.66 -12.55 0.22
N PRO A 68 10.61 -13.41 1.24
CA PRO A 68 9.41 -13.63 2.03
C PRO A 68 8.94 -12.31 2.65
N THR A 69 7.62 -12.16 2.81
CA THR A 69 7.06 -11.04 3.55
C THR A 69 7.42 -11.17 5.04
N PRO A 70 7.79 -10.08 5.72
CA PRO A 70 7.97 -10.12 7.16
C PRO A 70 6.65 -10.48 7.86
N PRO A 71 6.71 -11.02 9.09
CA PRO A 71 5.51 -11.30 9.85
C PRO A 71 4.74 -10.00 10.16
N THR A 72 3.42 -10.10 10.18
CA THR A 72 2.55 -9.03 10.66
C THR A 72 2.85 -8.77 12.14
N PRO A 73 3.04 -7.50 12.58
CA PRO A 73 3.23 -7.18 13.99
C PRO A 73 2.07 -7.70 14.86
N ASP A 74 2.40 -8.14 16.07
CA ASP A 74 1.46 -8.82 16.97
C ASP A 74 0.19 -8.01 17.23
N TYR A 75 0.32 -6.71 17.48
CA TYR A 75 -0.82 -5.83 17.71
C TYR A 75 -1.77 -5.77 16.51
N LEU A 76 -1.22 -5.61 15.30
CA LEU A 76 -2.03 -5.60 14.08
C LEU A 76 -2.65 -6.97 13.82
N LEU A 77 -1.92 -8.06 14.08
CA LEU A 77 -2.44 -9.42 13.95
C LEU A 77 -3.61 -9.69 14.92
N GLU A 78 -3.52 -9.20 16.15
CA GLU A 78 -4.60 -9.29 17.13
C GLU A 78 -5.85 -8.55 16.63
N LEU A 79 -5.69 -7.35 16.06
CA LEU A 79 -6.80 -6.59 15.47
C LEU A 79 -7.49 -7.32 14.31
N TYR A 80 -6.82 -8.25 13.63
CA TYR A 80 -7.43 -9.06 12.56
C TYR A 80 -8.07 -10.36 13.05
N THR A 81 -7.59 -10.93 14.15
CA THR A 81 -7.91 -12.31 14.56
C THR A 81 -8.81 -12.37 15.80
N ASN A 82 -8.81 -11.33 16.63
CA ASN A 82 -9.65 -11.27 17.82
C ASN A 82 -11.14 -11.21 17.42
N LYS A 83 -11.92 -12.20 17.87
CA LYS A 83 -13.32 -12.37 17.49
C LYS A 83 -14.21 -11.17 17.80
N GLU A 84 -13.88 -10.40 18.84
CA GLU A 84 -14.68 -9.27 19.30
C GLU A 84 -14.36 -7.98 18.52
N THR A 85 -13.08 -7.74 18.22
CA THR A 85 -12.61 -6.49 17.61
C THR A 85 -12.40 -6.59 16.10
N ALA A 86 -12.14 -7.79 15.56
CA ALA A 86 -11.77 -7.99 14.15
C ALA A 86 -12.81 -7.50 13.16
N ALA A 87 -14.10 -7.78 13.40
CA ALA A 87 -15.16 -7.35 12.49
C ALA A 87 -15.23 -5.82 12.36
N ASN A 88 -15.04 -5.10 13.47
CA ASN A 88 -15.06 -3.65 13.50
C ASN A 88 -13.80 -3.04 12.87
N PHE A 89 -12.63 -3.63 13.17
CA PHE A 89 -11.36 -3.22 12.60
C PHE A 89 -11.34 -3.44 11.08
N GLN A 90 -11.66 -4.64 10.59
CA GLN A 90 -11.67 -4.99 9.17
C GLN A 90 -12.66 -4.11 8.37
N ARG A 91 -13.82 -3.78 8.95
CA ARG A 91 -14.77 -2.85 8.33
C ARG A 91 -14.19 -1.44 8.16
N SER A 92 -13.34 -1.01 9.08
CA SER A 92 -12.79 0.35 9.15
C SER A 92 -11.33 0.43 8.72
N ILE A 93 -10.73 -0.66 8.24
CA ILE A 93 -9.28 -0.73 8.01
C ILE A 93 -8.77 0.30 7.01
N ARG A 94 -9.55 0.58 5.96
CA ARG A 94 -9.19 1.59 4.96
C ARG A 94 -9.14 2.98 5.58
N LEU A 95 -10.03 3.25 6.54
CA LEU A 95 -10.06 4.50 7.28
C LEU A 95 -8.84 4.61 8.20
N TYR A 96 -8.54 3.57 8.98
CA TYR A 96 -7.33 3.53 9.80
C TYR A 96 -6.08 3.72 8.94
N ASN A 97 -5.93 2.98 7.85
CA ASN A 97 -4.79 3.16 6.94
C ASN A 97 -4.69 4.60 6.40
N ALA A 98 -5.82 5.21 6.03
CA ALA A 98 -5.83 6.60 5.57
C ALA A 98 -5.39 7.59 6.65
N MET A 99 -5.71 7.35 7.93
CA MET A 99 -5.23 8.18 9.04
C MET A 99 -3.71 8.16 9.16
N PHE A 100 -3.08 7.02 8.86
CA PHE A 100 -1.64 6.84 8.96
C PHE A 100 -0.88 7.14 7.66
N ALA A 101 -1.55 7.34 6.52
CA ALA A 101 -0.85 7.64 5.27
C ALA A 101 0.07 8.88 5.39
N PHE A 102 1.33 8.73 4.97
CA PHE A 102 2.30 9.83 4.92
C PHE A 102 2.03 10.78 3.76
N THR A 103 1.39 10.26 2.71
CA THR A 103 1.24 10.95 1.44
C THR A 103 -0.21 11.22 1.14
N SER A 104 -0.46 12.39 0.55
CA SER A 104 -1.76 12.70 0.01
C SER A 104 -1.90 12.17 -1.41
N THR A 105 -3.12 11.79 -1.80
CA THR A 105 -3.46 11.46 -3.17
C THR A 105 -3.96 12.73 -3.85
N GLY A 106 -3.18 13.26 -4.78
CA GLY A 106 -3.56 14.36 -5.64
C GLY A 106 -4.24 13.86 -6.93
N GLY A 107 -5.26 14.57 -7.35
CA GLY A 107 -6.04 14.29 -8.55
C GLY A 107 -7.13 15.34 -8.73
N ASN A 108 -7.57 15.55 -9.97
CA ASN A 108 -8.66 16.50 -10.23
C ASN A 108 -10.00 15.78 -10.03
N VAL A 109 -10.61 15.96 -8.86
CA VAL A 109 -11.93 15.40 -8.55
C VAL A 109 -12.98 16.19 -9.30
N ASP A 110 -13.74 15.47 -10.11
CA ASP A 110 -14.80 16.06 -10.89
C ASP A 110 -16.12 16.03 -10.12
N HIS A 111 -16.46 17.18 -9.55
CA HIS A 111 -17.67 17.34 -8.75
C HIS A 111 -18.94 17.52 -9.60
N SER A 112 -18.84 17.61 -10.93
CA SER A 112 -19.98 17.98 -11.79
C SER A 112 -20.99 16.84 -12.01
N ILE A 113 -20.68 15.61 -11.61
CA ILE A 113 -21.49 14.42 -11.93
C ILE A 113 -22.59 14.18 -10.89
N ASN A 114 -22.31 14.47 -9.62
CA ASN A 114 -23.18 14.09 -8.49
C ASN A 114 -24.34 15.09 -8.30
N ASN A 115 -25.00 15.48 -9.40
CA ASN A 115 -26.10 16.45 -9.42
C ASN A 115 -27.50 15.81 -9.47
N GLY A 116 -27.58 14.47 -9.44
CA GLY A 116 -28.83 13.71 -9.54
C GLY A 116 -29.07 12.78 -8.35
N ARG A 117 -30.18 12.02 -8.39
CA ARG A 117 -30.54 11.00 -7.38
C ARG A 117 -29.87 9.63 -7.59
N GLY A 118 -28.88 9.56 -8.49
CA GLY A 118 -28.16 8.32 -8.78
C GLY A 118 -27.13 7.97 -7.71
N PRO A 119 -26.57 6.74 -7.73
CA PRO A 119 -25.46 6.37 -6.86
C PRO A 119 -24.29 7.34 -7.00
N TYR A 120 -23.61 7.61 -5.89
CA TYR A 120 -22.47 8.52 -5.87
C TYR A 120 -21.34 8.02 -6.79
N VAL A 121 -20.88 8.90 -7.70
CA VAL A 121 -19.78 8.64 -8.62
C VAL A 121 -18.59 9.49 -8.21
N TYR A 122 -17.51 8.83 -7.78
CA TYR A 122 -16.22 9.48 -7.58
C TYR A 122 -15.44 9.48 -8.89
N ARG A 123 -15.46 10.60 -9.64
CA ARG A 123 -14.69 10.75 -10.88
C ARG A 123 -13.40 11.53 -10.60
N LEU A 124 -12.29 10.93 -11.00
CA LEU A 124 -10.97 11.55 -11.02
C LEU A 124 -10.54 11.74 -12.47
N ASN A 125 -10.16 12.95 -12.85
CA ASN A 125 -9.65 13.28 -14.18
C ASN A 125 -8.11 13.42 -14.16
N GLY A 126 -7.45 12.92 -15.20
CA GLY A 126 -6.00 13.05 -15.39
C GLY A 126 -5.18 11.95 -14.70
N GLN A 127 -3.90 12.23 -14.44
CA GLN A 127 -3.01 11.32 -13.73
C GLN A 127 -3.14 11.49 -12.22
N ASN A 128 -3.50 10.41 -11.52
CA ASN A 128 -3.39 10.34 -10.08
C ASN A 128 -1.90 10.39 -9.68
N HIS A 129 -1.59 11.22 -8.69
CA HIS A 129 -0.24 11.38 -8.17
C HIS A 129 -0.27 11.31 -6.66
N HIS A 130 0.75 10.70 -6.07
CA HIS A 130 0.98 10.76 -4.63
C HIS A 130 1.93 11.92 -4.36
N VAL A 131 1.58 12.80 -3.43
CA VAL A 131 2.39 14.00 -3.14
C VAL A 131 2.71 14.13 -1.66
N PHE A 132 3.95 14.55 -1.42
CA PHE A 132 4.38 15.10 -0.15
C PHE A 132 4.15 16.60 -0.12
N GLY A 133 3.64 17.09 1.01
CA GLY A 133 3.66 18.50 1.33
C GLY A 133 4.81 18.84 2.27
N GLN A 134 4.73 20.04 2.83
CA GLN A 134 5.66 20.53 3.85
C GLN A 134 5.64 19.64 5.10
N LEU A 135 6.78 19.52 5.79
CA LEU A 135 6.91 18.72 7.02
C LEU A 135 6.13 19.28 8.22
N ILE A 136 5.83 20.58 8.20
CA ILE A 136 5.01 21.24 9.21
C ILE A 136 3.80 21.92 8.55
N PRO A 137 2.69 22.07 9.27
CA PRO A 137 1.53 22.80 8.77
C PRO A 137 1.85 24.30 8.62
N ASP A 138 1.15 24.96 7.69
CA ASP A 138 1.14 26.42 7.62
C ASP A 138 0.54 27.02 8.91
N ASP A 139 0.91 28.26 9.23
CA ASP A 139 0.47 28.93 10.45
C ASP A 139 -1.07 28.90 10.62
N GLY A 140 -1.52 28.32 11.73
CA GLY A 140 -2.95 28.18 12.05
C GLY A 140 -3.69 27.05 11.33
N GLN A 141 -3.03 26.29 10.45
CA GLN A 141 -3.62 25.12 9.80
C GLN A 141 -3.40 23.84 10.62
N PRO A 142 -4.37 22.90 10.60
CA PRO A 142 -4.18 21.59 11.20
C PRO A 142 -3.17 20.72 10.44
N PRO A 143 -2.39 19.86 11.14
CA PRO A 143 -1.47 18.93 10.50
C PRO A 143 -2.20 17.87 9.67
N LYS A 144 -1.57 17.46 8.55
CA LYS A 144 -2.08 16.43 7.63
C LYS A 144 -0.97 15.46 7.20
N TYR A 145 -1.36 14.21 6.96
CA TYR A 145 -0.49 13.17 6.39
C TYR A 145 0.85 13.06 7.14
N CYS A 146 2.00 13.17 6.46
CA CYS A 146 3.32 13.12 7.08
C CYS A 146 3.53 14.12 8.24
N GLN A 147 2.83 15.25 8.26
CA GLN A 147 2.93 16.25 9.33
C GLN A 147 2.43 15.69 10.67
N LEU A 148 1.53 14.69 10.65
CA LEU A 148 0.99 14.05 11.86
C LEU A 148 2.06 13.27 12.64
N TYR A 149 3.18 12.95 12.01
CA TYR A 149 4.32 12.28 12.64
C TYR A 149 5.29 13.25 13.31
N ILE A 150 5.20 14.54 12.98
CA ILE A 150 6.15 15.58 13.38
C ILE A 150 5.50 16.64 14.27
N TYR A 151 4.36 17.19 13.86
CA TYR A 151 3.77 18.36 14.51
C TYR A 151 2.77 17.96 15.59
N ASP A 152 2.91 18.55 16.78
CA ASP A 152 2.00 18.36 17.93
C ASP A 152 1.67 16.88 18.20
N THR A 153 2.72 16.08 18.40
CA THR A 153 2.56 14.63 18.61
C THR A 153 1.91 14.30 19.95
N THR A 154 1.89 15.24 20.90
CA THR A 154 1.13 15.12 22.15
C THR A 154 -0.36 14.97 21.91
N ASN A 155 -0.91 15.60 20.86
CA ASN A 155 -2.33 15.52 20.49
C ASN A 155 -2.56 14.69 19.23
N GLU A 156 -1.63 13.81 18.85
CA GLU A 156 -1.64 13.07 17.59
C GLU A 156 -2.96 12.32 17.32
N VAL A 157 -3.52 11.65 18.34
CA VAL A 157 -4.80 10.94 18.24
C VAL A 157 -5.94 11.88 17.83
N ASN A 158 -6.04 13.04 18.49
CA ASN A 158 -7.06 14.03 18.17
C ASN A 158 -6.83 14.65 16.78
N ASN A 159 -5.58 14.90 16.42
CA ASN A 159 -5.20 15.40 15.10
C ASN A 159 -5.56 14.41 13.98
N ARG A 160 -5.38 13.10 14.20
CA ARG A 160 -5.81 12.03 13.26
C ARG A 160 -7.33 11.93 13.15
N LEU A 161 -8.04 12.00 14.28
CA LEU A 161 -9.52 11.93 14.32
C LEU A 161 -10.21 13.11 13.64
N ARG A 162 -9.58 14.29 13.65
CA ARG A 162 -10.14 15.52 13.06
C ARG A 162 -10.51 15.37 11.57
N TRP A 163 -9.84 14.48 10.85
CA TRP A 163 -10.04 14.26 9.42
C TRP A 163 -11.12 13.23 9.09
N VAL A 164 -11.75 12.66 10.12
CA VAL A 164 -12.76 11.62 9.97
C VAL A 164 -14.14 12.24 10.05
N ASN A 165 -14.87 12.20 8.94
CA ASN A 165 -16.30 12.51 8.94
C ASN A 165 -17.08 11.19 8.91
N VAL A 166 -17.55 10.72 10.08
CA VAL A 166 -18.43 9.54 10.13
C VAL A 166 -19.87 10.01 10.15
N GLU A 167 -20.54 9.96 9.00
CA GLU A 167 -21.99 10.27 8.89
C GLU A 167 -22.85 9.27 9.70
N ASP A 168 -22.35 8.06 9.93
CA ASP A 168 -23.09 6.90 10.44
C ASP A 168 -22.92 6.60 11.95
N GLN A 169 -22.64 7.60 12.81
CA GLN A 169 -22.52 7.44 14.29
C GLN A 169 -21.58 6.33 14.81
N LYS A 170 -20.82 5.65 13.93
CA LYS A 170 -19.91 4.58 14.31
C LYS A 170 -18.57 5.19 14.67
N THR A 171 -18.36 5.34 15.96
CA THR A 171 -17.14 5.90 16.53
C THR A 171 -15.93 5.09 16.08
N VAL A 172 -14.96 5.75 15.46
CA VAL A 172 -13.60 5.19 15.33
C VAL A 172 -13.08 4.92 16.72
N ASP A 173 -12.60 3.70 16.95
CA ASP A 173 -12.03 3.32 18.24
C ASP A 173 -10.69 4.03 18.45
N LYS A 174 -10.61 4.87 19.50
CA LYS A 174 -9.41 5.61 19.87
C LYS A 174 -8.29 4.70 20.37
N ASN A 175 -8.64 3.62 21.06
CA ASN A 175 -7.66 2.67 21.59
C ASN A 175 -6.92 1.96 20.44
N VAL A 176 -7.63 1.72 19.33
CA VAL A 176 -7.02 1.19 18.11
C VAL A 176 -6.02 2.20 17.52
N ILE A 177 -6.36 3.49 17.49
CA ILE A 177 -5.44 4.53 16.99
C ILE A 177 -4.19 4.59 17.87
N GLU A 178 -4.35 4.63 19.19
CA GLU A 178 -3.24 4.68 20.15
C GLU A 178 -2.32 3.47 20.02
N GLY A 179 -2.88 2.27 19.96
CA GLY A 179 -2.07 1.06 19.78
C GLY A 179 -1.40 0.99 18.41
N LEU A 180 -2.05 1.48 17.34
CA LEU A 180 -1.42 1.59 16.02
C LEU A 180 -0.27 2.59 16.00
N ILE A 181 -0.37 3.71 16.73
CA ILE A 181 0.74 4.67 16.90
C ILE A 181 1.92 3.96 17.56
N SER A 182 1.71 3.36 18.74
CA SER A 182 2.78 2.68 19.48
C SER A 182 3.44 1.58 18.65
N MET A 183 2.65 0.74 17.99
CA MET A 183 3.15 -0.33 17.13
C MET A 183 3.99 0.23 15.98
N LEU A 184 3.51 1.28 15.30
CA LEU A 184 4.25 1.86 14.16
C LEU A 184 5.52 2.59 14.61
N ASP A 185 5.52 3.21 15.80
CA ASP A 185 6.74 3.81 16.38
C ASP A 185 7.81 2.74 16.68
N GLU A 186 7.41 1.51 16.99
CA GLU A 186 8.33 0.39 17.27
C GLU A 186 8.79 -0.36 16.01
N THR A 187 7.92 -0.49 15.01
CA THR A 187 8.13 -1.41 13.87
C THR A 187 8.48 -0.72 12.56
N ASN A 188 7.99 0.50 12.34
CA ASN A 188 8.06 1.15 11.03
C ASN A 188 9.29 2.04 10.91
N GLU A 189 10.23 1.65 10.05
CA GLU A 189 11.47 2.41 9.86
C GLU A 189 11.23 3.84 9.32
N LEU A 190 10.15 4.07 8.56
CA LEU A 190 9.82 5.40 8.06
C LEU A 190 9.32 6.27 9.21
N VAL A 191 8.46 5.73 10.07
CA VAL A 191 7.98 6.45 11.26
C VAL A 191 9.15 6.88 12.12
N GLU A 192 10.10 5.99 12.40
CA GLU A 192 11.33 6.31 13.14
C GLU A 192 12.04 7.55 12.56
N LYS A 193 12.22 7.61 11.23
CA LYS A 193 12.87 8.76 10.58
C LYS A 193 12.08 10.06 10.73
N PHE A 194 10.76 10.00 10.65
CA PHE A 194 9.92 11.18 10.88
C PHE A 194 9.92 11.59 12.37
N ARG A 195 9.99 10.64 13.31
CA ARG A 195 10.19 10.94 14.74
C ARG A 195 11.56 11.57 15.02
N MET A 196 12.62 11.08 14.40
CA MET A 196 13.95 11.71 14.48
C MET A 196 13.93 13.16 13.94
N ALA A 197 13.17 13.42 12.87
CA ALA A 197 12.98 14.76 12.34
C ALA A 197 12.22 15.66 13.31
N ARG A 198 11.17 15.14 13.97
CA ARG A 198 10.48 15.83 15.08
C ARG A 198 11.43 16.21 16.21
N ASP A 199 12.18 15.25 16.73
CA ASP A 199 13.02 15.48 17.91
C ASP A 199 14.08 16.55 17.63
N ARG A 200 14.61 16.59 16.40
CA ARG A 200 15.52 17.65 15.95
C ARG A 200 14.83 19.01 15.83
N PHE A 201 13.58 19.03 15.40
CA PHE A 201 12.79 20.26 15.29
C PHE A 201 12.48 20.85 16.68
N GLU A 202 12.19 20.02 17.68
CA GLU A 202 11.94 20.47 19.05
C GLU A 202 13.21 20.95 19.76
N GLN A 203 14.38 20.43 19.38
CA GLN A 203 15.66 20.74 20.02
C GLN A 203 16.40 21.94 19.41
N ALA A 204 16.10 22.34 18.17
CA ALA A 204 16.86 23.38 17.46
C ALA A 204 15.97 24.54 17.01
N ASP A 205 16.37 25.77 17.35
CA ASP A 205 15.51 26.94 17.15
C ASP A 205 15.20 27.26 15.67
N PHE A 206 16.08 27.03 14.70
CA PHE A 206 15.80 27.32 13.28
C PHE A 206 16.72 26.55 12.33
N ILE A 207 16.45 25.27 12.09
CA ILE A 207 17.18 24.49 11.07
C ILE A 207 16.21 24.04 9.99
N ASP A 208 16.43 24.49 8.74
CA ASP A 208 15.74 23.95 7.56
C ASP A 208 16.05 22.45 7.44
N LEU A 209 15.08 21.63 7.86
CA LEU A 209 15.18 20.18 7.81
C LEU A 209 14.70 19.66 6.46
N LYS A 210 15.51 18.77 5.88
CA LYS A 210 15.21 18.05 4.65
C LYS A 210 15.26 16.54 4.90
N VAL A 211 14.14 15.87 4.72
CA VAL A 211 14.03 14.40 4.75
C VAL A 211 14.22 13.89 3.33
N GLU A 212 15.33 13.20 3.07
CA GLU A 212 15.55 12.50 1.80
C GLU A 212 15.34 11.00 2.00
N LEU A 213 14.28 10.43 1.41
CA LEU A 213 14.13 8.97 1.28
C LEU A 213 14.80 8.56 -0.02
N LYS A 214 16.01 8.01 0.10
CA LYS A 214 16.82 7.59 -1.05
C LYS A 214 16.44 6.18 -1.46
N VAL A 215 16.40 5.95 -2.77
CA VAL A 215 16.30 4.58 -3.27
C VAL A 215 17.63 3.88 -3.02
N CYS A 216 17.63 2.98 -2.04
CA CYS A 216 18.83 2.24 -1.71
C CYS A 216 19.23 1.33 -2.87
N ARG A 217 20.52 1.32 -3.20
CA ARG A 217 21.11 0.50 -4.26
C ARG A 217 21.67 -0.75 -3.60
N SER A 218 20.98 -1.89 -3.68
CA SER A 218 21.69 -3.15 -3.51
C SER A 218 22.73 -3.23 -4.65
N GLN A 219 24.02 -3.17 -4.32
CA GLN A 219 25.11 -3.29 -5.29
C GLN A 219 25.23 -4.72 -5.86
N SER A 220 24.43 -5.65 -5.36
CA SER A 220 24.38 -7.00 -5.86
C SER A 220 22.93 -7.42 -5.93
N GLY A 221 22.48 -7.90 -7.10
CA GLY A 221 21.24 -8.66 -7.26
C GLY A 221 21.26 -10.00 -6.50
N ARG A 222 21.62 -9.94 -5.22
CA ARG A 222 21.32 -10.94 -4.21
C ARG A 222 19.86 -10.75 -3.82
N GLU A 223 19.28 -11.79 -3.25
CA GLU A 223 17.97 -11.75 -2.57
C GLU A 223 17.88 -10.42 -1.79
N ASN A 224 16.75 -9.71 -1.84
CA ASN A 224 16.59 -8.39 -1.19
C ASN A 224 16.66 -8.52 0.34
N HIS A 225 17.83 -8.87 0.86
CA HIS A 225 18.26 -8.61 2.21
C HIS A 225 18.69 -7.15 2.22
N ILE A 226 17.79 -6.31 2.71
CA ILE A 226 18.11 -4.97 3.15
C ILE A 226 19.00 -5.16 4.38
N SER A 227 20.29 -4.85 4.28
CA SER A 227 21.12 -4.77 5.48
C SER A 227 20.85 -3.41 6.14
N SER A 228 20.88 -3.34 7.48
CA SER A 228 20.69 -2.08 8.22
C SER A 228 21.72 -0.98 7.88
N SER A 229 22.75 -1.33 7.10
CA SER A 229 23.83 -0.45 6.65
C SER A 229 23.57 0.20 5.29
N ASP A 230 22.48 -0.18 4.61
CA ASP A 230 22.05 0.36 3.33
C ASP A 230 21.12 1.55 3.61
N GLU A 231 21.66 2.76 3.73
CA GLU A 231 20.94 4.00 4.13
C GLU A 231 19.64 4.23 3.32
N VAL A 232 18.48 4.02 3.96
CA VAL A 232 17.15 4.16 3.34
C VAL A 232 16.59 5.60 3.44
N ALA A 233 17.11 6.41 4.36
CA ALA A 233 16.69 7.80 4.52
C ALA A 233 17.73 8.62 5.28
N GLY A 234 18.09 9.79 4.75
CA GLY A 234 18.98 10.74 5.39
C GLY A 234 18.25 12.02 5.79
N ILE A 235 18.39 12.45 7.04
CA ILE A 235 17.94 13.79 7.48
C ILE A 235 19.14 14.73 7.32
N MET A 236 19.06 15.62 6.33
CA MET A 236 20.13 16.59 6.04
C MET A 236 19.75 18.00 6.48
N VAL A 237 20.78 18.77 6.80
CA VAL A 237 20.74 20.20 7.09
C VAL A 237 21.45 20.93 5.96
N GLY A 238 20.73 21.75 5.18
CA GLY A 238 21.30 22.54 4.08
C GLY A 238 21.06 22.01 2.65
N ASN A 239 21.65 22.67 1.65
CA ASN A 239 21.41 22.45 0.22
C ASN A 239 22.29 21.32 -0.34
N SER A 240 21.74 20.40 -1.15
CA SER A 240 22.45 19.21 -1.66
C SER A 240 22.45 19.10 -3.19
N ASP A 241 23.65 18.96 -3.78
CA ASP A 241 23.86 18.83 -5.24
C ASP A 241 23.89 17.37 -5.75
N ASN A 242 23.68 16.38 -4.88
CA ASN A 242 23.83 14.95 -5.19
C ASN A 242 22.52 14.16 -5.02
N THR A 243 21.48 14.50 -5.78
CA THR A 243 20.19 13.80 -5.76
C THR A 243 19.85 13.25 -7.14
N THR A 244 19.14 12.11 -7.18
CA THR A 244 18.54 11.58 -8.41
C THR A 244 17.05 11.93 -8.42
N PRO A 245 16.63 12.99 -9.15
CA PRO A 245 15.32 13.62 -8.96
C PRO A 245 14.11 12.72 -9.23
N ASP A 246 14.25 11.69 -10.07
CA ASP A 246 13.15 10.80 -10.44
C ASP A 246 12.84 9.70 -9.40
N ARG A 247 13.71 9.55 -8.39
CA ARG A 247 13.69 8.39 -7.47
C ARG A 247 13.70 8.80 -6.01
N ASP A 248 14.37 9.88 -5.64
CA ASP A 248 14.48 10.30 -4.25
C ASP A 248 13.27 11.14 -3.83
N ILE A 249 12.74 10.88 -2.63
CA ILE A 249 11.67 11.73 -2.06
C ILE A 249 12.35 12.75 -1.16
N ILE A 250 12.24 14.02 -1.54
CA ILE A 250 12.79 15.14 -0.80
C ILE A 250 11.64 15.91 -0.17
N VAL A 251 11.54 15.90 1.16
CA VAL A 251 10.55 16.68 1.89
C VAL A 251 11.24 17.77 2.68
N GLU A 252 10.79 19.01 2.49
CA GLU A 252 11.37 20.22 3.07
C GLU A 252 10.41 20.83 4.11
N GLN A 253 10.96 21.59 5.05
CA GLN A 253 10.22 22.12 6.19
C GLN A 253 9.14 23.14 5.83
N LYS A 254 9.48 24.24 5.14
CA LYS A 254 8.55 25.33 4.79
C LYS A 254 8.51 25.66 3.29
N PHE A 255 9.54 25.28 2.55
CA PHE A 255 9.69 25.61 1.13
C PHE A 255 9.50 24.35 0.28
N GLY A 256 9.04 24.49 -0.97
CA GLY A 256 9.07 23.39 -1.94
C GLY A 256 7.74 22.89 -2.50
N GLY A 257 6.60 23.40 -2.03
CA GLY A 257 5.28 23.03 -2.56
C GLY A 257 4.96 21.53 -2.47
N LEU A 258 3.95 21.06 -3.20
CA LEU A 258 3.64 19.63 -3.29
C LEU A 258 4.60 18.94 -4.27
N LYS A 259 5.36 17.96 -3.81
CA LYS A 259 6.29 17.18 -4.67
C LYS A 259 5.69 15.80 -4.97
N ARG A 260 5.65 15.45 -6.26
CA ARG A 260 5.15 14.15 -6.73
C ARG A 260 6.15 13.04 -6.41
N ILE A 261 5.64 11.94 -5.88
CA ILE A 261 6.39 10.71 -5.69
C ILE A 261 6.29 9.89 -6.98
N SER A 262 7.43 9.40 -7.43
CA SER A 262 7.52 8.50 -8.57
C SER A 262 6.83 7.17 -8.29
N TYR A 263 6.08 6.64 -9.26
CA TYR A 263 5.38 5.36 -9.13
C TYR A 263 6.32 4.14 -9.05
N ILE A 264 7.60 4.33 -9.37
CA ILE A 264 8.67 3.34 -9.24
C ILE A 264 9.49 3.51 -7.96
N ASN A 265 9.14 4.46 -7.08
CA ASN A 265 9.78 4.58 -5.79
C ASN A 265 9.37 3.40 -4.89
N PRO A 266 10.32 2.62 -4.36
CA PRO A 266 10.00 1.43 -3.56
C PRO A 266 9.22 1.77 -2.28
N LYS A 267 9.44 2.93 -1.67
CA LYS A 267 8.72 3.39 -0.46
C LYS A 267 7.31 3.90 -0.74
N LEU A 268 6.92 4.11 -1.99
CA LEU A 268 5.61 4.66 -2.32
C LEU A 268 4.47 3.88 -1.65
N MET A 269 4.53 2.55 -1.69
CA MET A 269 3.48 1.71 -1.12
C MET A 269 3.45 1.79 0.41
N ALA A 270 4.61 1.77 1.08
CA ALA A 270 4.69 1.91 2.53
C ALA A 270 4.22 3.27 3.03
N LEU A 271 4.51 4.34 2.27
CA LEU A 271 4.07 5.69 2.58
C LEU A 271 2.54 5.87 2.42
N GLN A 272 1.96 5.22 1.41
CA GLN A 272 0.53 5.31 1.13
C GLN A 272 -0.31 4.32 1.95
N TYR A 273 0.27 3.15 2.28
CA TYR A 273 -0.39 2.06 2.99
C TYR A 273 0.42 1.55 4.19
N PRO A 274 0.63 2.35 5.25
CA PRO A 274 1.47 1.94 6.38
C PRO A 274 0.95 0.71 7.13
N LEU A 275 -0.35 0.43 7.11
CA LEU A 275 -0.89 -0.78 7.74
C LEU A 275 -0.72 -2.04 6.88
N LEU A 276 -0.50 -1.88 5.57
CA LEU A 276 -0.16 -2.99 4.67
C LEU A 276 1.34 -3.28 4.66
N PHE A 277 2.16 -2.27 4.95
CA PHE A 277 3.62 -2.34 5.06
C PHE A 277 4.06 -1.84 6.43
N PRO A 278 3.70 -2.56 7.51
CA PRO A 278 3.88 -2.08 8.87
C PRO A 278 5.34 -1.82 9.24
N ASN A 279 6.30 -2.55 8.66
CA ASN A 279 7.72 -2.30 8.92
C ASN A 279 8.32 -1.22 7.99
N GLY A 280 7.52 -0.60 7.12
CA GLY A 280 8.00 0.37 6.13
C GLY A 280 8.70 -0.26 4.93
N GLU A 281 8.40 -1.52 4.60
CA GLU A 281 9.16 -2.30 3.62
C GLU A 281 9.13 -1.73 2.20
N ASP A 282 10.12 -2.11 1.40
CA ASP A 282 10.18 -1.77 -0.01
C ASP A 282 9.13 -2.53 -0.85
N GLY A 283 8.39 -1.76 -1.65
CA GLY A 283 7.53 -2.23 -2.72
C GLY A 283 8.28 -2.46 -4.03
N TYR A 284 7.57 -2.33 -5.15
CA TYR A 284 8.16 -2.49 -6.48
C TYR A 284 9.13 -1.35 -6.83
N HIS A 285 10.23 -1.71 -7.49
CA HIS A 285 11.08 -0.78 -8.23
C HIS A 285 11.59 -1.43 -9.53
N ASP A 286 12.07 -0.62 -10.47
CA ASP A 286 12.45 -1.01 -11.83
C ASP A 286 13.80 -1.75 -11.96
N ARG A 287 14.43 -2.14 -10.85
CA ARG A 287 15.75 -2.81 -10.83
C ARG A 287 15.73 -4.17 -10.14
N ILE A 288 14.57 -4.81 -10.08
CA ILE A 288 14.45 -6.17 -9.56
C ILE A 288 14.66 -7.13 -10.75
N PRO A 289 15.75 -7.92 -10.80
CA PRO A 289 16.04 -8.78 -11.94
C PRO A 289 15.20 -10.08 -11.92
N PHE A 290 14.98 -10.66 -13.10
CA PHE A 290 14.57 -12.07 -13.22
C PHE A 290 15.69 -12.99 -12.73
N GLN A 291 15.34 -14.18 -12.26
CA GLN A 291 16.32 -15.20 -11.85
C GLN A 291 17.22 -15.66 -13.01
N SER A 292 16.71 -15.62 -14.23
CA SER A 292 17.45 -15.92 -15.46
C SER A 292 18.34 -14.79 -15.98
N ALA A 293 18.33 -13.61 -15.34
CA ALA A 293 19.08 -12.44 -15.78
C ALA A 293 20.61 -12.69 -15.73
N ASP A 294 21.34 -12.15 -16.72
CA ASP A 294 22.80 -12.12 -16.66
C ASP A 294 23.26 -11.10 -15.62
N LYS A 295 23.80 -11.60 -14.51
CA LYS A 295 24.26 -10.79 -13.39
C LYS A 295 25.50 -9.94 -13.73
N ASN A 296 26.24 -10.31 -14.78
CA ASN A 296 27.45 -9.59 -15.17
C ASN A 296 27.17 -8.41 -16.11
N ALA A 297 26.09 -8.49 -16.87
CA ALA A 297 25.69 -7.46 -17.83
C ALA A 297 24.15 -7.32 -17.89
N PRO A 298 23.51 -6.88 -16.79
CA PRO A 298 22.06 -6.80 -16.72
C PRO A 298 21.51 -5.76 -17.69
N LYS A 299 20.46 -6.12 -18.43
CA LYS A 299 19.71 -5.23 -19.32
C LYS A 299 18.38 -4.87 -18.70
N ASP A 300 17.77 -3.77 -19.18
CA ASP A 300 16.41 -3.38 -18.75
C ASP A 300 15.37 -4.47 -19.05
N SER A 301 15.56 -5.25 -20.12
CA SER A 301 14.71 -6.41 -20.45
C SER A 301 14.77 -7.54 -19.43
N ASP A 302 15.80 -7.55 -18.59
CA ASP A 302 16.06 -8.58 -17.60
C ASP A 302 15.46 -8.22 -16.23
N MET A 303 14.81 -7.05 -16.12
CA MET A 303 14.11 -6.59 -14.93
C MET A 303 12.64 -7.01 -14.96
N ILE A 304 12.11 -7.40 -13.79
CA ILE A 304 10.71 -7.75 -13.66
C ILE A 304 9.84 -6.51 -13.81
N SER A 305 8.67 -6.69 -14.43
CA SER A 305 7.67 -5.63 -14.49
C SER A 305 6.92 -5.48 -13.16
N MET A 306 6.28 -4.32 -12.96
CA MET A 306 5.37 -4.11 -11.82
C MET A 306 4.27 -5.18 -11.76
N LYS A 307 3.77 -5.61 -12.92
CA LYS A 307 2.81 -6.70 -13.04
C LYS A 307 3.39 -8.01 -12.52
N ASP A 308 4.62 -8.36 -12.89
CA ASP A 308 5.29 -9.58 -12.42
C ASP A 308 5.48 -9.56 -10.89
N TYR A 309 5.85 -8.40 -10.33
CA TYR A 309 6.01 -8.21 -8.89
C TYR A 309 4.70 -8.45 -8.11
N TYR A 310 3.63 -7.74 -8.47
CA TYR A 310 2.35 -7.89 -7.77
C TYR A 310 1.68 -9.24 -8.04
N ALA A 311 1.85 -9.80 -9.23
CA ALA A 311 1.37 -11.14 -9.53
C ALA A 311 2.03 -12.21 -8.65
N TYR A 312 3.27 -11.98 -8.18
CA TYR A 312 3.92 -12.82 -7.17
C TYR A 312 3.43 -12.52 -5.75
N ARG A 313 3.33 -11.25 -5.38
CA ARG A 313 2.94 -10.84 -4.01
C ARG A 313 1.49 -11.17 -3.65
N PHE A 314 0.56 -11.14 -4.60
CA PHE A 314 -0.86 -11.42 -4.33
C PHE A 314 -1.21 -12.91 -4.22
N GLN A 315 -0.26 -13.81 -4.46
CA GLN A 315 -0.52 -15.24 -4.35
C GLN A 315 -0.49 -15.69 -2.91
N VAL A 316 -1.50 -16.45 -2.51
CA VAL A 316 -1.56 -17.08 -1.19
C VAL A 316 -0.56 -18.23 -1.14
N ARG A 317 0.29 -18.25 -0.11
CA ARG A 317 1.23 -19.34 0.16
C ARG A 317 0.96 -19.88 1.56
N ALA A 318 1.34 -21.12 1.84
CA ALA A 318 1.12 -21.70 3.17
C ALA A 318 1.92 -20.97 4.27
N ASN A 319 3.05 -20.37 3.92
CA ASN A 319 3.96 -19.72 4.88
C ASN A 319 3.95 -18.18 4.77
N GLU A 320 3.15 -17.62 3.86
CA GLU A 320 3.06 -16.18 3.61
C GLU A 320 1.61 -15.83 3.27
N GLY A 321 1.01 -14.90 4.03
CA GLY A 321 -0.35 -14.41 3.76
C GLY A 321 -1.50 -15.27 4.30
N MET A 322 -1.25 -16.15 5.27
CA MET A 322 -2.32 -16.72 6.08
C MET A 322 -2.43 -15.94 7.40
N LEU A 323 -3.60 -15.32 7.63
CA LEU A 323 -4.06 -14.93 8.96
C LEU A 323 -4.64 -16.17 9.66
#